data_AF-A0A660RB67-F1
#
_entry.id   AF-A0A660RB67-F1
#
_cell.length_a   1.000
_cell.length_b   1.000
_cell.length_c   1.000
_cell.angle_alpha   90.00
_cell.angle_beta   90.00
_cell.angle_gamma   90.00
#
_symmetry.space_group_name_H-M   'P 1'
#
loop_
_entity.id
_entity.type
_entity.pdbx_description
1 polymer ?
#
loop_
_entity_poly.entity_id
_entity_poly.type
_entity_poly.pdbx_seq_one_letter_code
_entity_poly.pdbx_strand_id
1 'polypeptide(L)'
;MHFGFTYVEILIVLFLSLIFTFVSLLLIRTVLRGSFLVINKTQKIMDKMFLIDYVGTEYMKECSKFLEITDDSLHFLNKSGKRVTYIVKNVGDTWKVVRKSDGEGNNVLYEGKEPVSFSLVEHLWRLNVGKHSFEFPINPFSRSLSSYSHPQDHRGRPEHSPLRF
;
A
#
# COMPACT_ATOMS: atom_id res chain seq x y z
N MET A 1 70.78 11.00 -30.83
CA MET A 1 70.00 9.81 -30.41
C MET A 1 69.02 10.09 -29.25
N HIS A 2 68.56 11.33 -29.01
CA HIS A 2 67.62 11.62 -27.91
C HIS A 2 66.14 11.68 -28.34
N PHE A 3 65.84 12.09 -29.57
CA PHE A 3 64.44 12.29 -30.01
C PHE A 3 63.62 11.00 -30.10
N GLY A 4 64.19 9.90 -30.61
CA GLY A 4 63.46 8.62 -30.74
C GLY A 4 63.07 7.98 -29.41
N PHE A 5 63.86 8.21 -28.36
CA PHE A 5 63.58 7.71 -27.02
C PHE A 5 62.37 8.42 -26.40
N THR A 6 62.29 9.75 -26.57
CA THR A 6 61.19 10.58 -26.07
C THR A 6 59.86 10.27 -26.77
N TYR A 7 59.86 9.99 -28.08
CA TYR A 7 58.63 9.61 -28.80
C TYR A 7 58.06 8.26 -28.34
N VAL A 8 58.94 7.28 -28.07
CA VAL A 8 58.53 5.97 -27.57
C VAL A 8 57.95 6.08 -26.16
N GLU A 9 58.57 6.89 -25.28
CA GLU A 9 58.02 7.16 -23.94
C GLU A 9 56.64 7.82 -24.00
N ILE A 10 56.45 8.81 -24.87
CA ILE A 10 55.13 9.47 -25.05
C ILE A 10 54.08 8.45 -25.53
N LEU A 11 54.43 7.57 -26.47
CA LEU A 11 53.53 6.50 -26.95
C LEU A 11 53.16 5.50 -25.84
N ILE A 12 54.13 5.12 -25.01
CA ILE A 12 53.87 4.22 -23.87
C ILE A 12 52.93 4.89 -22.86
N VAL A 13 53.16 6.17 -22.53
CA VAL A 13 52.28 6.92 -21.61
C VAL A 13 50.87 7.08 -22.19
N LEU A 14 50.75 7.36 -23.49
CA LEU A 14 49.45 7.45 -24.17
C LEU A 14 48.71 6.10 -24.12
N PHE A 15 49.43 5.00 -24.42
CA PHE A 15 48.85 3.66 -24.40
C PHE A 15 48.39 3.25 -23.00
N LEU A 16 49.20 3.51 -21.97
CA LEU A 16 48.82 3.29 -20.57
C LEU A 16 47.60 4.13 -20.18
N SER A 17 47.55 5.41 -20.58
CA SER A 17 46.42 6.29 -20.31
C SER A 17 45.12 5.80 -20.97
N LEU A 18 45.21 5.26 -22.19
CA LEU A 18 44.07 4.65 -22.89
C LEU A 18 43.58 3.39 -22.19
N ILE A 19 44.50 2.53 -21.72
CA ILE A 19 44.14 1.34 -20.92
C ILE A 19 43.42 1.77 -19.64
N PHE A 20 43.97 2.72 -18.89
CA PHE A 20 43.35 3.22 -17.66
C PHE A 20 41.96 3.80 -17.91
N THR A 21 41.80 4.56 -18.99
CA THR A 21 40.50 5.13 -19.40
C THR A 21 39.51 4.02 -19.74
N PHE A 22 39.93 3.00 -20.49
CA PHE A 22 39.09 1.87 -20.87
C PHE A 22 38.64 1.05 -19.64
N VAL A 23 39.57 0.74 -18.74
CA VAL A 23 39.25 0.04 -17.48
C VAL A 23 38.29 0.86 -16.62
N SER A 24 38.52 2.18 -16.51
CA SER A 24 37.63 3.08 -15.77
C SER A 24 36.22 3.10 -16.37
N LEU A 25 36.10 3.11 -17.70
CA LEU A 25 34.81 3.06 -18.39
C LEU A 25 34.06 1.74 -18.12
N LEU A 26 34.77 0.61 -18.10
CA LEU A 26 34.19 -0.69 -17.76
C LEU A 26 33.71 -0.74 -16.30
N LEU A 27 34.47 -0.15 -15.37
CA LEU A 27 34.08 -0.03 -13.97
C LEU A 27 32.80 0.81 -13.83
N ILE A 28 32.75 2.00 -14.45
CA ILE A 28 31.56 2.87 -14.43
C ILE A 28 30.35 2.13 -14.98
N ARG A 29 30.48 1.43 -16.10
CA ARG A 29 29.39 0.65 -16.69
C ARG A 29 28.87 -0.43 -15.75
N THR A 30 29.77 -1.08 -15.02
CA THR A 30 29.44 -2.12 -14.05
C THR A 30 28.72 -1.52 -12.83
N VAL A 31 29.25 -0.42 -12.29
CA VAL A 31 28.65 0.31 -11.17
C VAL A 31 27.25 0.80 -11.54
N LEU A 32 27.07 1.40 -12.71
CA LEU A 32 25.76 1.86 -13.19
C LEU A 32 24.75 0.71 -13.26
N ARG A 33 25.14 -0.43 -13.85
CA ARG A 33 24.27 -1.62 -13.91
C ARG A 33 23.89 -2.12 -12.51
N GLY A 34 24.86 -2.17 -11.59
CA GLY A 34 24.63 -2.53 -10.19
C GLY A 34 23.65 -1.57 -9.52
N SER A 35 23.85 -0.27 -9.68
CA SER A 35 22.97 0.77 -9.13
C SER A 35 21.56 0.67 -9.67
N PHE A 36 21.36 0.46 -10.98
CA PHE A 36 20.04 0.24 -11.55
C PHE A 36 19.34 -0.98 -10.95
N LEU A 37 20.05 -2.09 -10.76
CA LEU A 37 19.48 -3.28 -10.13
C LEU A 37 19.04 -2.98 -8.69
N VAL A 38 19.88 -2.27 -7.91
CA VAL A 38 19.58 -1.91 -6.53
C VAL A 38 18.39 -0.96 -6.47
N ILE A 39 18.38 0.11 -7.25
CA ILE A 39 17.27 1.08 -7.31
C ILE A 39 15.96 0.35 -7.62
N ASN A 40 15.96 -0.53 -8.61
CA ASN A 40 14.76 -1.24 -9.04
C ASN A 40 14.26 -2.24 -7.98
N LYS A 41 15.17 -2.84 -7.20
CA LYS A 41 14.80 -3.67 -6.05
C LYS A 41 14.26 -2.83 -4.89
N THR A 42 14.91 -1.71 -4.60
CA THR A 42 14.52 -0.80 -3.52
C THR A 42 13.15 -0.18 -3.79
N GLN A 43 12.88 0.26 -5.02
CA GLN A 43 11.57 0.78 -5.42
C GLN A 43 10.46 -0.24 -5.17
N LYS A 44 10.67 -1.51 -5.57
CA LYS A 44 9.69 -2.58 -5.31
C LYS A 44 9.45 -2.83 -3.82
N ILE A 45 10.47 -2.68 -2.97
CA ILE A 45 10.32 -2.80 -1.52
C ILE A 45 9.55 -1.60 -0.97
N MET A 46 9.85 -0.41 -1.47
CA MET A 46 9.18 0.83 -1.09
C MET A 46 7.69 0.79 -1.43
N ASP A 47 7.31 0.33 -2.63
CA ASP A 47 5.91 0.22 -3.05
C ASP A 47 5.11 -0.72 -2.13
N LYS A 48 5.72 -1.84 -1.68
CA LYS A 48 5.10 -2.76 -0.72
C LYS A 48 4.92 -2.10 0.64
N MET A 49 5.98 -1.48 1.16
CA MET A 49 5.94 -0.82 2.47
C MET A 49 4.95 0.34 2.46
N PHE A 50 4.86 1.08 1.36
CA PHE A 50 3.87 2.12 1.17
C PHE A 50 2.44 1.57 1.21
N LEU A 51 2.16 0.47 0.50
CA LEU A 51 0.84 -0.18 0.56
C LEU A 51 0.47 -0.55 2.01
N ILE A 52 1.39 -1.22 2.71
CA ILE A 52 1.16 -1.71 4.07
C ILE A 52 0.92 -0.54 5.04
N ASP A 53 1.80 0.46 5.00
CA ASP A 53 1.70 1.63 5.87
C ASP A 53 0.46 2.45 5.55
N TYR A 54 0.14 2.67 4.28
CA TYR A 54 -1.02 3.46 3.88
C TYR A 54 -2.33 2.79 4.32
N VAL A 55 -2.52 1.51 4.00
CA VAL A 55 -3.76 0.78 4.35
C VAL A 55 -3.88 0.66 5.87
N GLY A 56 -2.79 0.28 6.55
CA GLY A 56 -2.75 0.13 8.00
C GLY A 56 -3.02 1.44 8.72
N THR A 57 -2.33 2.51 8.34
CA THR A 57 -2.47 3.84 8.93
C THR A 57 -3.84 4.43 8.65
N GLU A 58 -4.38 4.30 7.44
CA GLU A 58 -5.73 4.78 7.13
C GLU A 58 -6.77 4.01 7.96
N TYR A 59 -6.67 2.68 8.03
CA TYR A 59 -7.55 1.89 8.89
C TYR A 59 -7.46 2.32 10.36
N MET A 60 -6.25 2.44 10.93
CA MET A 60 -6.05 2.83 12.33
C MET A 60 -6.58 4.25 12.65
N LYS A 61 -6.45 5.18 11.70
CA LYS A 61 -6.84 6.58 11.91
C LYS A 61 -8.30 6.84 11.60
N GLU A 62 -8.82 6.26 10.52
CA GLU A 62 -10.12 6.62 9.95
C GLU A 62 -11.21 5.62 10.27
N CYS A 63 -10.90 4.35 10.59
CA CYS A 63 -11.95 3.35 10.85
C CYS A 63 -12.79 3.75 12.06
N SER A 64 -14.10 3.94 11.83
CA SER A 64 -15.06 4.29 12.88
C SER A 64 -15.85 3.08 13.33
N LYS A 65 -16.49 2.38 12.39
CA LYS A 65 -17.35 1.22 12.60
C LYS A 65 -17.39 0.35 11.35
N PHE A 66 -17.77 -0.91 11.54
CA PHE A 66 -17.95 -1.91 10.48
C PHE A 66 -16.64 -2.25 9.76
N LEU A 67 -16.25 -3.52 9.83
CA LEU A 67 -15.09 -4.06 9.13
C LEU A 67 -15.56 -5.34 8.43
N GLU A 68 -15.46 -5.35 7.12
CA GLU A 68 -15.77 -6.50 6.28
C GLU A 68 -14.53 -6.84 5.46
N ILE A 69 -14.10 -8.09 5.56
CA ILE A 69 -12.88 -8.57 4.93
C ILE A 69 -13.20 -9.83 4.16
N THR A 70 -12.80 -9.85 2.90
CA THR A 70 -12.74 -11.03 2.05
C THR A 70 -11.32 -11.18 1.53
N ASP A 71 -10.98 -12.32 0.93
CA ASP A 71 -9.62 -12.52 0.42
C ASP A 71 -9.19 -11.44 -0.58
N ASP A 72 -10.13 -10.90 -1.35
CA ASP A 72 -9.88 -9.92 -2.40
C ASP A 72 -10.26 -8.49 -2.01
N SER A 73 -10.84 -8.26 -0.82
CA SER A 73 -11.30 -6.93 -0.46
C SER A 73 -11.30 -6.63 1.04
N LEU A 74 -11.09 -5.35 1.35
CA LEU A 74 -11.19 -4.79 2.69
C LEU A 74 -12.14 -3.59 2.64
N HIS A 75 -13.19 -3.62 3.46
CA HIS A 75 -14.18 -2.56 3.55
C HIS A 75 -14.34 -2.08 4.99
N PHE A 76 -14.38 -0.77 5.19
CA PHE A 76 -14.75 -0.16 6.47
C PHE A 76 -15.41 1.20 6.29
N LEU A 77 -16.09 1.69 7.33
CA LEU A 77 -16.58 3.07 7.36
C LEU A 77 -15.54 3.98 8.00
N ASN A 78 -15.28 5.12 7.36
CA ASN A 78 -14.45 6.15 7.95
C ASN A 78 -15.19 6.93 9.06
N LYS A 79 -14.50 7.83 9.76
CA LYS A 79 -15.10 8.69 10.80
C LYS A 79 -16.18 9.63 10.29
N SER A 80 -16.17 9.96 9.00
CA SER A 80 -17.21 10.74 8.33
C SER A 80 -18.40 9.89 7.86
N GLY A 81 -18.42 8.59 8.13
CA GLY A 81 -19.49 7.67 7.71
C GLY A 81 -19.45 7.26 6.23
N LYS A 82 -18.40 7.60 5.49
CA LYS A 82 -18.19 7.17 4.09
C LYS A 82 -17.57 5.78 4.04
N ARG A 83 -17.94 4.99 3.03
CA ARG A 83 -17.35 3.66 2.83
C ARG A 83 -15.99 3.79 2.15
N VAL A 84 -14.96 3.25 2.80
CA VAL A 84 -13.63 3.04 2.23
C VAL A 84 -13.52 1.58 1.84
N THR A 85 -13.05 1.33 0.63
CA THR A 85 -12.99 0.01 0.03
C THR A 85 -11.65 -0.18 -0.66
N TYR A 86 -10.93 -1.23 -0.30
CA TYR A 86 -9.75 -1.70 -0.99
C TYR A 86 -10.11 -2.97 -1.76
N ILE A 87 -9.73 -3.02 -3.03
CA ILE A 87 -10.00 -4.15 -3.91
C ILE A 87 -8.66 -4.61 -4.48
N VAL A 88 -8.38 -5.88 -4.27
CA VAL A 88 -7.32 -6.60 -4.95
C VAL A 88 -7.84 -7.04 -6.32
N LYS A 89 -7.03 -6.82 -7.36
CA LYS A 89 -7.30 -7.30 -8.70
C LYS A 89 -6.07 -7.99 -9.24
N ASN A 90 -6.26 -9.16 -9.85
CA ASN A 90 -5.24 -9.77 -10.66
C ASN A 90 -5.50 -9.45 -12.14
N VAL A 91 -4.56 -8.78 -12.79
CA VAL A 91 -4.61 -8.42 -14.21
C VAL A 91 -3.42 -9.08 -14.91
N GLY A 92 -3.65 -10.29 -15.43
CA GLY A 92 -2.60 -11.11 -16.04
C GLY A 92 -1.64 -11.67 -14.99
N ASP A 93 -0.37 -11.22 -15.04
CA ASP A 93 0.68 -11.58 -14.08
C ASP A 93 0.93 -10.48 -13.03
N THR A 94 0.06 -9.48 -12.97
CA THR A 94 0.22 -8.30 -12.13
C THR A 94 -0.95 -8.13 -11.18
N TRP A 95 -0.66 -8.15 -9.89
CA TRP A 95 -1.58 -7.84 -8.80
C TRP A 95 -1.63 -6.34 -8.57
N LYS A 96 -2.85 -5.83 -8.41
CA LYS A 96 -3.12 -4.41 -8.16
C LYS A 96 -4.02 -4.25 -6.95
N VAL A 97 -3.73 -3.25 -6.12
CA VAL A 97 -4.62 -2.84 -5.03
C VAL A 97 -5.18 -1.46 -5.34
N VAL A 98 -6.51 -1.37 -5.39
CA VAL A 98 -7.23 -0.14 -5.71
C VAL A 98 -8.08 0.28 -4.52
N ARG A 99 -7.85 1.50 -4.03
CA ARG A 99 -8.72 2.16 -3.06
C ARG A 99 -9.86 2.87 -3.77
N LYS A 100 -11.06 2.72 -3.23
CA LYS A 100 -12.29 3.41 -3.60
C LYS A 100 -12.89 4.03 -2.35
N SER A 101 -13.35 5.27 -2.48
CA SER A 101 -14.03 5.99 -1.40
C SER A 101 -15.17 6.78 -2.01
N ASP A 102 -16.29 6.90 -1.29
CA ASP A 102 -17.48 7.58 -1.81
C ASP A 102 -17.18 9.06 -2.13
N GLY A 103 -17.22 9.39 -3.43
CA GLY A 103 -16.94 10.71 -3.96
C GLY A 103 -15.46 11.00 -4.26
N GLU A 104 -14.56 10.04 -4.03
CA GLU A 104 -13.16 10.10 -4.47
C GLU A 104 -12.93 9.13 -5.63
N GLY A 105 -12.05 9.49 -6.56
CA GLY A 105 -11.67 8.63 -7.68
C GLY A 105 -11.02 7.31 -7.23
N ASN A 106 -10.82 6.41 -8.19
CA ASN A 106 -10.10 5.16 -7.94
C ASN A 106 -8.59 5.44 -7.81
N ASN A 107 -8.01 5.16 -6.65
CA ASN A 107 -6.58 5.33 -6.42
C ASN A 107 -5.86 3.98 -6.44
N VAL A 108 -4.87 3.83 -7.32
CA VAL A 108 -4.02 2.63 -7.37
C VAL A 108 -2.91 2.80 -6.34
N LEU A 109 -2.83 1.90 -5.36
CA LEU A 109 -1.86 1.96 -4.27
C LEU A 109 -0.71 0.99 -4.45
N TYR A 110 -0.92 -0.08 -5.23
CA TYR A 110 0.08 -1.09 -5.49
C TYR A 110 -0.12 -1.68 -6.87
N GLU A 111 0.99 -1.94 -7.55
CA GLU A 111 1.06 -2.68 -8.79
C GLU A 111 2.33 -3.53 -8.80
N GLY A 112 2.21 -4.86 -8.76
CA GLY A 112 3.37 -5.73 -8.66
C GLY A 112 3.06 -7.19 -8.98
N LYS A 113 4.11 -8.01 -9.03
CA LYS A 113 3.98 -9.45 -9.35
C LYS A 113 3.63 -10.32 -8.16
N GLU A 114 3.76 -9.79 -6.95
CA GLU A 114 3.51 -10.58 -5.75
C GLU A 114 2.01 -10.65 -5.47
N PRO A 115 1.48 -11.83 -5.13
CA PRO A 115 0.09 -11.97 -4.78
C PRO A 115 -0.23 -11.12 -3.55
N VAL A 116 -1.38 -10.46 -3.57
CA VAL A 116 -1.88 -9.68 -2.45
C VAL A 116 -3.22 -10.27 -2.03
N SER A 117 -3.48 -10.37 -0.73
CA SER A 117 -4.79 -10.75 -0.22
C SER A 117 -5.02 -10.17 1.17
N PHE A 118 -6.29 -10.11 1.57
CA PHE A 118 -6.66 -9.82 2.94
C PHE A 118 -7.12 -11.11 3.64
N SER A 119 -7.07 -11.13 4.96
CA SER A 119 -7.64 -12.25 5.73
C SER A 119 -8.04 -11.80 7.13
N LEU A 120 -9.01 -12.48 7.72
CA LEU A 120 -9.50 -12.22 9.07
C LEU A 120 -9.05 -13.34 10.01
N VAL A 121 -8.44 -12.98 11.14
CA VAL A 121 -7.91 -13.94 12.12
C VAL A 121 -8.27 -13.49 13.53
N GLU A 122 -9.31 -14.08 14.11
CA GLU A 122 -9.83 -13.78 15.45
C GLU A 122 -10.07 -12.27 15.69
N HIS A 123 -9.13 -11.61 16.38
CA HIS A 123 -9.16 -10.20 16.74
C HIS A 123 -8.25 -9.32 15.88
N LEU A 124 -7.63 -9.90 14.86
CA LEU A 124 -6.71 -9.26 13.94
C LEU A 124 -7.23 -9.41 12.51
N TRP A 125 -6.84 -8.49 11.65
CA TRP A 125 -6.89 -8.69 10.21
C TRP A 125 -5.49 -8.63 9.63
N ARG A 126 -5.27 -9.34 8.52
CA ARG A 126 -3.97 -9.41 7.88
C ARG A 126 -4.02 -8.90 6.45
N LEU A 127 -2.97 -8.19 6.07
CA LEU A 127 -2.60 -7.93 4.69
C LEU A 127 -1.46 -8.87 4.31
N ASN A 128 -1.71 -9.76 3.36
CA ASN A 128 -0.71 -10.66 2.81
C ASN A 128 -0.15 -10.06 1.53
N VAL A 129 1.18 -9.98 1.42
CA VAL A 129 1.90 -9.56 0.21
C VAL A 129 3.01 -10.57 -0.06
N GLY A 130 2.80 -11.43 -1.05
CA GLY A 130 3.71 -12.53 -1.37
C GLY A 130 3.82 -13.51 -0.22
N LYS A 131 5.02 -13.60 0.37
CA LYS A 131 5.33 -14.47 1.51
C LYS A 131 5.21 -13.76 2.86
N HIS A 132 4.88 -12.48 2.86
CA HIS A 132 4.83 -11.65 4.06
C HIS A 132 3.38 -11.41 4.46
N SER A 133 3.10 -11.50 5.76
CA SER A 133 1.80 -11.24 6.35
C SER A 133 1.96 -10.15 7.40
N PHE A 134 1.15 -9.10 7.30
CA PHE A 134 1.16 -7.95 8.20
C PHE A 134 -0.16 -7.90 8.95
N GLU A 135 -0.11 -7.88 10.27
CA GLU A 135 -1.28 -7.99 11.13
C GLU A 135 -1.65 -6.64 11.73
N PHE A 136 -2.96 -6.38 11.81
CA PHE A 136 -3.52 -5.15 12.34
C PHE A 136 -4.66 -5.47 13.31
N PRO A 137 -4.74 -4.75 14.45
CA PRO A 137 -5.78 -5.01 15.44
C PRO A 137 -7.15 -4.57 14.94
N ILE A 138 -8.17 -5.39 15.12
CA ILE A 138 -9.55 -4.99 14.83
C ILE A 138 -10.00 -4.06 15.95
N ASN A 139 -10.30 -2.80 15.63
CA ASN A 139 -10.63 -1.81 16.65
C ASN A 139 -11.96 -2.18 17.38
N PRO A 140 -11.93 -2.53 18.68
CA PRO A 140 -13.09 -3.08 19.40
C PRO A 140 -14.20 -2.04 19.65
N PHE A 141 -13.90 -0.74 19.54
CA PHE A 141 -14.88 0.35 19.66
C PHE A 141 -15.95 0.34 18.56
N SER A 142 -15.78 -0.48 17.52
CA SER A 142 -16.78 -0.66 16.47
C SER A 142 -17.98 -1.54 16.87
N ARG A 143 -17.87 -2.35 17.92
CA ARG A 143 -18.93 -3.31 18.34
C ARG A 143 -19.92 -2.78 19.38
N SER A 144 -19.67 -1.65 20.05
CA SER A 144 -20.53 -1.16 21.14
C SER A 144 -21.59 -0.15 20.69
N LEU A 145 -22.44 -0.49 19.70
CA LEU A 145 -23.67 0.27 19.41
C LEU A 145 -24.64 -0.56 18.54
N SER A 146 -24.99 -1.76 18.99
CA SER A 146 -26.13 -2.52 18.43
C SER A 146 -27.10 -3.02 19.51
N SER A 147 -27.28 -2.26 20.58
CA SER A 147 -28.38 -2.44 21.54
C SER A 147 -29.16 -1.13 21.68
N TYR A 148 -29.67 -0.61 20.57
CA TYR A 148 -30.88 0.23 20.61
C TYR A 148 -32.08 -0.71 20.53
N SER A 149 -32.41 -1.36 21.64
CA SER A 149 -33.76 -1.85 21.88
C SER A 149 -34.63 -0.61 22.07
N HIS A 150 -35.36 -0.24 21.02
CA HIS A 150 -36.40 0.78 21.06
C HIS A 150 -37.58 0.23 21.87
N PRO A 151 -37.96 0.79 23.03
CA PRO A 151 -39.30 0.55 23.55
C PRO A 151 -40.25 1.39 22.68
N GLN A 152 -41.19 0.74 22.01
CA GLN A 152 -42.38 1.41 21.48
C GLN A 152 -43.20 1.89 22.68
N ASP A 153 -43.13 3.18 23.00
CA ASP A 153 -44.03 3.81 23.95
C ASP A 153 -45.24 4.34 23.17
N HIS A 154 -46.25 3.48 23.00
CA HIS A 154 -47.57 3.88 22.53
C HIS A 154 -48.27 4.69 23.63
N ARG A 155 -47.98 5.99 23.71
CA ARG A 155 -48.86 6.94 24.42
C ARG A 155 -50.15 7.13 23.64
N GLY A 156 -51.14 6.32 24.00
CA GLY A 156 -52.55 6.58 23.71
C GLY A 156 -52.98 7.92 24.29
N ARG A 157 -53.43 8.79 23.39
CA ARG A 157 -54.12 10.07 23.64
C ARG A 157 -55.44 9.81 24.40
N PRO A 158 -55.75 10.48 25.52
CA PRO A 158 -57.09 10.42 26.07
C PRO A 158 -58.02 11.30 25.24
N GLU A 159 -59.06 10.70 24.66
CA GLU A 159 -60.16 11.41 24.02
C GLU A 159 -61.04 12.09 25.06
N HIS A 160 -61.45 13.31 24.73
CA HIS A 160 -62.42 14.12 25.45
C HIS A 160 -63.76 13.37 25.64
N SER A 161 -64.23 13.28 26.88
CA SER A 161 -65.64 13.07 27.19
C SER A 161 -66.40 14.39 27.03
N PRO A 162 -67.47 14.46 26.22
CA PRO A 162 -68.39 15.59 26.26
C PRO A 162 -69.49 15.33 27.30
N LEU A 163 -69.66 16.32 28.19
CA LEU A 163 -70.85 16.50 29.02
C LEU A 163 -72.11 16.55 28.14
N ARG A 164 -73.17 15.83 28.53
CA ARG A 164 -74.55 16.22 28.23
C ARG A 164 -75.56 15.63 29.23
N PHE A 165 -76.25 16.58 29.86
CA PHE A 165 -77.51 16.57 30.62
C PHE A 165 -77.55 15.89 31.98
#